data_AF-A0A091E289-F1
#
_entry.id   AF-A0A091E289-F1
#
_cell.length_a   1.000
_cell.length_b   1.000
_cell.length_c   1.000
_cell.angle_alpha   90.00
_cell.angle_beta   90.00
_cell.angle_gamma   90.00
#
_symmetry.space_group_name_H-M   'P 1'
#
loop_
_entity.id
_entity.type
_entity.pdbx_description
1 polymer ?
#
loop_
_entity_poly.entity_id
_entity_poly.type
_entity_poly.pdbx_seq_one_letter_code
_entity_poly.pdbx_strand_id
1 'polypeptide(L)' 'MPTVVLRRTSACAGGRSVYTEAYVTVPVGCTCVPELQKDTASINSSIDKQGAKLLLGPSDEPGSP' A
#
# COMPACT_ATOMS: atom_id res chain seq x y z
N MET A 1 -2.73 -16.34 -6.49
CA MET A 1 -2.05 -16.84 -7.71
C MET A 1 -1.45 -15.63 -8.43
N PRO A 2 -0.13 -15.61 -8.70
CA PRO A 2 0.49 -14.51 -9.45
C PRO A 2 0.00 -14.49 -10.90
N THR A 3 0.13 -13.34 -11.57
CA THR A 3 -0.27 -13.16 -12.96
C THR A 3 0.80 -13.73 -13.89
N VAL A 4 0.37 -14.41 -14.96
CA VAL A 4 1.25 -14.94 -16.00
C VAL A 4 1.42 -13.92 -17.12
N VAL A 5 2.67 -13.63 -17.49
CA VAL A 5 3.03 -12.76 -18.61
C VAL A 5 4.00 -13.49 -19.54
N LEU A 6 3.77 -13.39 -20.86
CA LEU A 6 4.71 -13.87 -21.86
C LEU A 6 5.74 -12.79 -22.21
N ARG A 7 7.00 -13.01 -21.84
CA ARG A 7 8.13 -12.12 -22.16
C ARG A 7 8.81 -12.58 -23.44
N ARG A 8 8.82 -11.70 -24.44
CA ARG A 8 9.57 -11.91 -25.68
C ARG A 8 11.06 -12.03 -25.37
N THR A 9 11.70 -13.06 -25.91
CA THR A 9 13.15 -13.23 -25.82
C THR A 9 13.83 -12.52 -27.00
N SER A 10 15.15 -12.37 -26.95
CA SER A 10 15.93 -11.88 -28.09
C SER A 10 16.08 -12.91 -29.22
N ALA A 11 15.63 -14.15 -29.00
CA ALA A 11 15.74 -15.24 -29.95
C ALA A 11 14.50 -15.37 -30.86
N CYS A 12 14.73 -15.90 -32.06
CA CYS A 12 13.68 -16.29 -33.00
C CYS A 12 13.85 -17.77 -33.36
N ALA A 13 12.75 -18.52 -33.43
CA ALA A 13 12.74 -19.91 -33.87
C ALA A 13 11.86 -20.02 -35.11
N GLY A 14 12.44 -20.47 -36.23
CA GLY A 14 11.70 -20.59 -37.51
C GLY A 14 11.09 -19.27 -37.99
N GLY A 15 11.76 -18.13 -37.75
CA GLY A 15 11.29 -16.80 -38.13
C GLY A 15 10.20 -16.20 -37.22
N ARG A 16 9.84 -16.87 -36.13
CA ARG A 16 8.83 -16.40 -35.18
C ARG A 16 9.49 -15.92 -33.88
N SER A 17 8.93 -14.87 -33.28
CA SER A 17 9.33 -14.41 -31.96
C SER A 17 9.13 -15.51 -30.93
N VAL A 18 10.14 -15.76 -30.10
CA VAL A 18 10.06 -16.70 -28.98
C VAL A 18 9.69 -15.95 -27.71
N TYR A 19 8.90 -16.59 -26.86
CA TYR A 19 8.45 -16.03 -25.59
C TYR A 19 8.76 -17.00 -24.46
N THR A 20 8.95 -16.45 -23.27
CA THR A 20 9.11 -17.19 -22.02
C THR A 20 8.02 -16.77 -21.06
N GLU A 21 7.57 -17.71 -20.25
CA GLU A 21 6.56 -17.44 -19.22
C GLU A 21 7.22 -16.78 -18.00
N ALA A 22 6.62 -15.72 -17.49
CA ALA A 22 7.02 -15.05 -16.26
C ALA A 22 5.82 -14.88 -15.34
N TYR A 23 5.98 -15.30 -14.08
CA TYR A 23 4.99 -15.10 -13.03
C TYR A 23 5.32 -13.84 -12.25
N VAL A 24 4.40 -12.87 -12.25
CA VAL A 24 4.61 -11.57 -11.62
C VAL A 24 3.49 -11.27 -10.63
N THR A 25 3.85 -10.63 -9.52
CA THR A 25 2.88 -10.15 -8.53
C THR A 25 2.35 -8.80 -8.99
N VAL A 26 1.07 -8.75 -9.36
CA VAL A 26 0.38 -7.52 -9.73
C VAL A 26 -0.62 -7.18 -8.62
N PRO A 27 -0.50 -6.04 -7.93
CA PRO A 27 -1.51 -5.62 -6.97
C PRO A 27 -2.80 -5.26 -7.72
N VAL A 28 -3.90 -5.97 -7.44
CA VAL A 28 -5.20 -5.77 -8.09
C VAL A 28 -6.17 -4.93 -7.26
N GLY A 29 -5.81 -4.64 -6.02
CA GLY A 29 -6.64 -3.91 -5.08
C GLY A 29 -6.14 -4.09 -3.66
N CYS A 30 -6.77 -3.36 -2.75
CA CYS A 30 -6.49 -3.42 -1.33
C CYS A 30 -7.69 -4.01 -0.60
N THR A 31 -7.45 -4.59 0.57
CA THR A 31 -8.51 -4.96 1.52
C THR A 31 -8.07 -4.58 2.92
N CYS A 32 -9.02 -4.26 3.79
CA CYS A 32 -8.74 -4.01 5.19
C CYS A 32 -8.45 -5.35 5.87
N VAL A 33 -7.25 -5.49 6.44
CA VAL A 33 -6.91 -6.64 7.28
C VAL A 33 -7.18 -6.25 8.73
N PRO A 34 -7.93 -7.06 9.51
CA PRO A 34 -8.13 -6.80 10.93
C PRO A 34 -6.78 -6.69 11.65
N GLU A 35 -6.74 -5.83 12.66
CA GLU A 35 -5.58 -5.75 13.55
C GLU A 35 -5.38 -7.13 14.18
N LEU A 36 -4.19 -7.72 13.99
CA LEU A 36 -3.86 -8.98 14.63
C LEU A 36 -3.86 -8.73 16.13
N GLN A 37 -4.83 -9.34 16.82
CA GLN A 37 -5.15 -9.11 18.22
C GLN A 37 -3.87 -9.14 19.04
N LYS A 38 -3.41 -7.96 19.46
CA LYS A 38 -2.24 -7.79 20.31
C LYS A 38 -2.51 -8.61 21.56
N ASP A 39 -1.64 -9.59 21.83
CA ASP A 39 -1.76 -10.48 22.98
C ASP A 39 -2.21 -9.68 24.22
N THR A 40 -3.28 -10.17 24.82
CA THR A 40 -4.01 -9.61 25.96
C THR A 40 -3.11 -9.05 27.05
N ALA A 41 -2.80 -7.74 27.00
CA ALA A 41 -2.29 -6.96 28.13
C ALA A 41 -2.33 -5.45 27.85
N SER A 42 -3.48 -4.87 27.54
CA SER A 42 -3.71 -3.46 27.90
C SER A 42 -5.20 -3.19 28.02
N ILE A 43 -5.65 -3.35 29.24
CA ILE A 43 -6.95 -2.96 29.73
C ILE A 43 -7.01 -1.41 29.60
N ASN A 44 -8.05 -0.88 28.94
CA ASN A 44 -8.43 0.54 28.79
C ASN A 44 -7.89 1.36 27.60
N SER A 45 -8.54 1.25 26.44
CA SER A 45 -8.41 2.18 25.30
C SER A 45 -9.32 3.42 25.41
N SER A 46 -9.63 3.89 26.62
CA SER A 46 -10.54 5.05 26.85
C SER A 46 -9.86 6.42 26.81
N ILE A 47 -8.54 6.57 26.61
CA ILE A 47 -7.86 7.85 26.92
C ILE A 47 -7.26 8.65 25.75
N ASP A 48 -7.21 8.15 24.51
CA ASP A 48 -6.48 8.85 23.44
C ASP A 48 -7.33 9.63 22.42
N LYS A 49 -8.59 9.96 22.74
CA LYS A 49 -9.42 10.84 21.87
C LYS A 49 -9.32 12.34 22.20
N GLN A 50 -8.41 12.75 23.08
CA GLN A 50 -8.19 14.18 23.40
C GLN A 50 -6.89 14.76 22.82
N GLY A 51 -5.96 13.93 22.35
CA GLY A 51 -4.66 14.39 21.85
C GLY A 51 -4.66 15.05 20.45
N ALA A 52 -5.70 14.81 19.64
CA ALA A 52 -5.74 15.33 18.26
C ALA A 52 -6.48 16.68 18.11
N LYS A 53 -7.04 17.25 19.18
CA LYS A 53 -7.82 18.51 19.13
C LYS A 53 -7.06 19.74 19.68
N LEU A 54 -5.76 19.62 19.95
CA LEU A 54 -4.93 20.69 20.54
C LEU A 54 -3.81 21.24 19.63
N LEU A 55 -3.69 20.79 18.37
CA LEU A 55 -2.69 21.34 17.43
C LEU A 55 -3.27 22.25 16.33
N LEU A 56 -4.55 22.59 16.39
CA LEU A 56 -5.14 23.68 15.59
C LEU A 56 -5.35 24.88 16.51
N GLY A 57 -4.26 25.60 16.78
CA GLY A 57 -4.32 26.90 17.45
C GLY A 57 -5.01 27.94 16.56
N PRO A 58 -5.79 28.88 17.12
CA PRO A 58 -6.32 30.01 16.39
C PRO A 58 -5.25 31.13 16.35
N SER A 59 -5.08 31.80 15.21
CA SER A 59 -4.92 33.26 15.11
C SER A 59 -4.59 33.74 13.70
N ASP A 60 -5.18 34.91 13.42
CA ASP A 60 -5.31 35.70 12.20
C ASP A 60 -4.01 36.13 11.47
N GLU A 61 -4.15 36.43 10.16
CA GLU A 61 -3.26 37.21 9.27
C GLU A 61 -2.93 38.62 9.82
N PRO A 62 -1.96 39.45 9.30
CA PRO A 62 -1.52 39.58 7.88
C PRO A 62 -0.01 39.86 7.62
N GLY A 63 0.40 39.83 6.34
CA GLY A 63 1.47 40.70 5.81
C GLY A 63 2.67 40.02 5.12
N SER A 64 2.72 40.18 3.78
CA SER A 64 3.89 39.92 2.92
C SER A 64 5.10 40.80 3.27
N PRO A 65 6.31 40.41 2.81
CA PRO A 65 6.95 41.12 1.69
C PRO A 65 7.09 40.27 0.43
#